data_AF-A0A1X0Q5J6-F1
#
_entry.id   AF-A0A1X0Q5J6-F1
#
_cell.length_a   1.000
_cell.length_b   1.000
_cell.length_c   1.000
_cell.angle_alpha   90.00
_cell.angle_beta   90.00
_cell.angle_gamma   90.00
#
_symmetry.space_group_name_H-M   'P 1'
#
loop_
_entity.id
_entity.type
_entity.pdbx_description
1 polymer ?
#
loop_
_entity_poly.entity_id
_entity_poly.type
_entity_poly.pdbx_seq_one_letter_code
_entity_poly.pdbx_strand_id
1 'polypeptide(L)'
;MLVKAITNKDESYISSFIRNRDDEELSLLTNKQINDMIEILMELLDTSDRLDAIKTIYSLLGRDVTVVSKKLVECTEDFNKLVFLKSKIDYLKYKKNKV
;
A
#
# COMPACT_ATOMS: atom_id res chain seq x y z
N MET A 1 -21.67 2.94 -0.41
CA MET A 1 -21.29 3.19 1.03
C MET A 1 -19.80 3.51 1.18
N LEU A 2 -19.01 3.20 0.15
CA LEU A 2 -17.57 3.37 0.08
C LEU A 2 -17.04 4.75 0.45
N VAL A 3 -17.66 5.84 -0.01
CA VAL A 3 -17.21 7.22 0.31
C VAL A 3 -17.13 7.47 1.81
N LYS A 4 -18.10 6.98 2.58
CA LYS A 4 -18.12 7.14 4.04
C LYS A 4 -17.03 6.32 4.71
N ALA A 5 -16.77 5.10 4.21
CA ALA A 5 -15.68 4.26 4.68
C ALA A 5 -14.30 4.88 4.39
N ILE A 6 -14.09 5.44 3.18
CA ILE A 6 -12.86 6.18 2.83
C ILE A 6 -12.68 7.37 3.77
N THR A 7 -13.73 8.17 3.97
CA THR A 7 -13.67 9.37 4.83
C THR A 7 -13.34 9.01 6.28
N ASN A 8 -13.86 7.88 6.77
CA ASN A 8 -13.63 7.39 8.12
C ASN A 8 -12.36 6.53 8.27
N LYS A 9 -11.62 6.28 7.18
CA LYS A 9 -10.50 5.32 7.13
C LYS A 9 -10.87 3.94 7.69
N ASP A 10 -12.05 3.44 7.31
CA ASP A 10 -12.51 2.12 7.72
C ASP A 10 -11.85 1.02 6.88
N GLU A 11 -10.67 0.60 7.32
CA GLU A 11 -9.87 -0.46 6.69
C GLU A 11 -10.63 -1.79 6.59
N SER A 12 -11.43 -2.14 7.60
CA SER A 12 -12.18 -3.40 7.61
C SER A 12 -13.22 -3.42 6.50
N TYR A 13 -13.96 -2.31 6.34
CA TYR A 13 -14.92 -2.18 5.26
C TYR A 13 -14.21 -2.20 3.90
N ILE A 14 -13.12 -1.43 3.74
CA ILE A 14 -12.38 -1.34 2.48
C ILE A 14 -11.77 -2.69 2.09
N SER A 15 -11.21 -3.44 3.04
CA SER A 15 -10.74 -4.82 2.83
C SER A 15 -11.88 -5.73 2.33
N SER A 16 -13.05 -5.67 2.97
CA SER A 16 -14.21 -6.45 2.51
C SER A 16 -14.70 -6.03 1.12
N PHE A 17 -14.62 -4.74 0.82
CA PHE A 17 -15.04 -4.16 -0.45
C PHE A 17 -14.13 -4.61 -1.60
N ILE A 18 -12.81 -4.49 -1.44
CA ILE A 18 -11.86 -4.87 -2.50
C ILE A 18 -11.83 -6.38 -2.78
N ARG A 19 -12.12 -7.22 -1.79
CA ARG A 19 -12.27 -8.67 -1.97
C ARG A 19 -13.51 -9.03 -2.78
N ASN A 20 -14.61 -8.33 -2.56
CA ASN A 20 -15.89 -8.57 -3.24
C ASN A 20 -16.11 -7.72 -4.50
N ARG A 21 -15.08 -6.93 -4.85
CA ARG A 21 -14.92 -6.06 -6.02
C ARG A 21 -16.20 -5.63 -6.73
N ASP A 22 -16.70 -4.47 -6.33
CA ASP A 22 -17.70 -3.70 -7.06
C ASP A 22 -17.03 -2.53 -7.81
N ASP A 23 -16.76 -2.72 -9.10
CA ASP A 23 -16.09 -1.71 -9.93
C ASP A 23 -16.99 -0.49 -10.24
N GLU A 24 -18.33 -0.58 -10.04
CA GLU A 24 -19.23 0.55 -10.26
C GLU A 24 -19.07 1.62 -9.16
N GLU A 25 -19.06 1.23 -7.88
CA GLU A 25 -18.85 2.20 -6.78
C GLU A 25 -17.48 2.89 -6.87
N LEU A 26 -16.45 2.20 -7.37
CA LEU A 26 -15.11 2.77 -7.60
C LEU A 26 -15.14 3.86 -8.68
N SER A 27 -15.92 3.67 -9.75
CA SER A 27 -15.96 4.60 -10.87
C SER A 27 -16.53 5.98 -10.49
N LEU A 28 -17.37 6.02 -9.45
CA LEU A 28 -18.06 7.23 -8.97
C LEU A 28 -17.21 8.09 -8.03
N LEU A 29 -16.02 7.63 -7.64
CA LEU A 29 -15.16 8.38 -6.74
C LEU A 29 -14.55 9.61 -7.41
N THR A 30 -14.50 10.71 -6.67
CA THR A 30 -13.74 11.91 -7.01
C THR A 30 -12.24 11.67 -6.85
N ASN A 31 -11.41 12.49 -7.50
CA ASN A 31 -9.94 12.38 -7.36
C ASN A 31 -9.46 12.47 -5.91
N LYS A 32 -10.10 13.31 -5.08
CA LYS A 32 -9.78 13.39 -3.66
C LYS A 32 -10.03 12.06 -2.94
N GLN A 33 -11.21 11.48 -3.14
CA GLN A 33 -11.58 10.19 -2.52
C GLN A 33 -10.70 9.06 -3.03
N ILE A 34 -10.27 9.11 -4.29
CA ILE A 34 -9.32 8.15 -4.85
C ILE A 34 -7.97 8.26 -4.15
N ASN A 35 -7.47 9.47 -3.93
CA ASN A 35 -6.21 9.67 -3.21
C ASN A 35 -6.31 9.15 -1.76
N ASP A 36 -7.39 9.49 -1.06
CA ASP A 36 -7.65 8.98 0.30
C ASP A 36 -7.76 7.45 0.32
N MET A 37 -8.39 6.86 -0.69
CA MET A 37 -8.49 5.40 -0.84
C MET A 37 -7.14 4.75 -1.13
N ILE A 38 -6.31 5.36 -1.99
CA ILE A 38 -4.97 4.87 -2.31
C ILE A 38 -4.11 4.80 -1.05
N GLU A 39 -4.18 5.80 -0.16
CA GLU A 39 -3.45 5.75 1.11
C GLU A 39 -3.80 4.50 1.92
N ILE A 40 -5.09 4.18 2.03
CA ILE A 40 -5.58 2.99 2.75
C ILE A 40 -5.15 1.71 2.02
N LEU A 41 -5.24 1.67 0.69
CA LEU A 41 -4.81 0.50 -0.09
C LEU A 41 -3.31 0.22 0.05
N MET A 42 -2.49 1.26 0.22
CA MET A 42 -1.06 1.11 0.49
C MET A 42 -0.80 0.46 1.85
N GLU A 43 -1.60 0.79 2.88
CA GLU A 43 -1.51 0.14 4.20
C GLU A 43 -1.89 -1.35 4.12
N LEU A 44 -2.84 -1.70 3.25
CA LEU A 44 -3.24 -3.09 3.04
C LEU A 44 -2.19 -3.95 2.31
N LEU A 45 -1.13 -3.36 1.74
CA LEU A 45 -0.07 -4.14 1.07
C LEU A 45 0.72 -5.04 2.01
N ASP A 46 0.77 -4.71 3.30
CA ASP A 46 1.44 -5.50 4.33
C ASP A 46 0.51 -6.57 4.96
N THR A 47 -0.73 -6.66 4.49
CA THR A 47 -1.75 -7.58 5.00
C THR A 47 -1.97 -8.77 4.06
N SER A 48 -2.87 -9.69 4.45
CA SER A 48 -3.33 -10.77 3.56
C SER A 48 -4.01 -10.26 2.28
N ASP A 49 -4.46 -9.01 2.27
CA ASP A 49 -5.26 -8.41 1.18
C ASP A 49 -4.43 -7.77 0.07
N ARG A 50 -3.09 -7.89 0.14
CA ARG A 50 -2.17 -7.21 -0.78
C ARG A 50 -2.52 -7.38 -2.25
N LEU A 51 -2.96 -8.57 -2.68
CA LEU A 51 -3.19 -8.84 -4.09
C LEU A 51 -4.42 -8.07 -4.61
N ASP A 52 -5.47 -8.01 -3.80
CA ASP A 52 -6.68 -7.28 -4.16
C ASP A 52 -6.48 -5.76 -4.01
N ALA A 53 -5.65 -5.35 -3.05
CA ALA A 53 -5.20 -3.96 -2.94
C ALA A 53 -4.40 -3.52 -4.19
N ILE A 54 -3.43 -4.34 -4.65
CA ILE A 54 -2.66 -4.06 -5.89
C ILE A 54 -3.57 -3.98 -7.11
N LYS A 55 -4.50 -4.93 -7.29
CA LYS A 55 -5.46 -4.89 -8.41
C LYS A 55 -6.31 -3.63 -8.39
N THR A 56 -6.77 -3.23 -7.21
CA THR A 56 -7.59 -2.03 -7.03
C THR A 56 -6.77 -0.77 -7.33
N ILE A 57 -5.55 -0.66 -6.80
CA ILE A 57 -4.62 0.43 -7.15
C ILE A 57 -4.44 0.49 -8.66
N TYR A 58 -4.16 -0.64 -9.31
CA TYR A 58 -3.97 -0.70 -10.77
C TYR A 58 -5.21 -0.21 -11.54
N SER A 59 -6.41 -0.56 -11.12
CA SER A 59 -7.66 -0.07 -11.72
C SER A 59 -7.83 1.45 -11.58
N LEU A 60 -7.25 2.05 -10.53
CA LEU A 60 -7.29 3.49 -10.26
C LEU A 60 -6.15 4.26 -10.94
N LEU A 61 -5.07 3.58 -11.39
CA LEU A 61 -3.92 4.21 -12.08
C LEU A 61 -4.27 4.89 -13.40
N GLY A 62 -5.44 4.62 -14.00
CA GLY A 62 -5.93 5.35 -15.17
C GLY A 62 -6.32 6.81 -14.88
N ARG A 63 -6.22 7.25 -13.62
CA ARG A 63 -6.57 8.60 -13.16
C ARG A 63 -5.32 9.38 -12.72
N ASP A 64 -5.15 9.67 -11.43
CA ASP A 64 -3.98 10.39 -10.88
C ASP A 64 -3.02 9.40 -10.20
N VAL A 65 -1.78 9.36 -10.65
CA VAL A 65 -0.74 8.42 -10.19
C VAL A 65 0.26 9.05 -9.23
N THR A 66 0.12 10.33 -8.91
CA THR A 66 1.11 11.09 -8.13
C THR A 66 1.28 10.53 -6.72
N VAL A 67 0.17 10.20 -6.05
CA VAL A 67 0.18 9.66 -4.69
C VAL A 67 0.79 8.26 -4.65
N VAL A 68 0.43 7.39 -5.61
CA VAL A 68 1.01 6.05 -5.73
C VAL A 68 2.51 6.14 -5.97
N SER A 69 2.94 6.98 -6.91
CA SER A 69 4.35 7.16 -7.24
C SER A 69 5.16 7.64 -6.04
N LYS A 70 4.65 8.63 -5.30
CA LYS A 70 5.29 9.12 -4.07
C LYS A 70 5.42 8.01 -3.03
N LYS A 71 4.37 7.23 -2.79
CA LYS A 71 4.42 6.13 -1.83
C LYS A 71 5.34 5.00 -2.23
N LEU A 72 5.44 4.67 -3.52
CA LEU A 72 6.41 3.68 -4.01
C LEU A 72 7.86 4.14 -3.81
N VAL A 73 8.14 5.44 -3.98
CA VAL A 73 9.47 6.01 -3.69
C VAL A 73 9.79 5.89 -2.19
N GLU A 74 8.86 6.28 -1.31
CA GLU A 74 9.03 6.14 0.14
C GLU A 74 9.31 4.67 0.54
N CYS A 75 8.54 3.71 0.00
CA CYS A 75 8.79 2.28 0.22
C CYS A 75 10.18 1.84 -0.25
N THR A 76 10.65 2.36 -1.39
CA THR A 76 11.98 2.04 -1.94
C THR A 76 13.09 2.57 -1.03
N GLU A 77 12.95 3.78 -0.51
CA GLU A 77 13.89 4.36 0.45
C GLU A 77 13.96 3.53 1.73
N ASP A 78 12.81 3.10 2.26
CA ASP A 78 12.76 2.27 3.45
C ASP A 78 13.35 0.87 3.23
N PHE A 79 13.10 0.27 2.06
CA PHE A 79 13.73 -0.99 1.67
C PHE A 79 15.26 -0.88 1.65
N ASN A 80 15.80 0.21 1.09
CA ASN A 80 17.24 0.45 1.07
C ASN A 80 17.83 0.56 2.48
N LYS A 81 17.13 1.21 3.42
CA LYS A 81 17.54 1.26 4.83
C LYS A 81 17.58 -0.14 5.46
N LEU A 82 16.59 -0.99 5.16
CA LEU A 82 16.56 -2.38 5.65
C LEU A 82 17.71 -3.23 5.10
N VAL A 83 18.02 -3.11 3.81
CA VAL A 83 19.16 -3.81 3.19
C VAL A 83 20.48 -3.41 3.85
N PHE A 84 20.66 -2.11 4.15
CA PHE A 84 21.83 -1.61 4.85
C PHE A 84 21.95 -2.21 6.27
N LEU A 85 20.85 -2.23 7.04
CA LEU A 85 20.83 -2.81 8.37
C LEU A 85 21.13 -4.31 8.36
N LYS A 86 20.51 -5.07 7.44
CA LYS A 86 20.81 -6.50 7.25
C LYS A 86 22.30 -6.71 6.99
N SER A 87 22.90 -5.92 6.11
CA SER A 87 24.32 -6.03 5.76
C SER A 87 25.24 -5.78 6.96
N LYS A 88 24.91 -4.81 7.82
CA LYS A 88 25.62 -4.59 9.09
C LYS A 88 25.50 -5.78 10.05
N ILE A 89 24.29 -6.34 10.19
CA ILE A 89 24.06 -7.51 11.03
C ILE A 89 24.87 -8.71 10.52
N ASP A 90 24.86 -8.96 9.21
CA ASP A 90 25.59 -10.06 8.58
C ASP A 90 27.11 -9.91 8.81
N TYR A 91 27.65 -8.70 8.70
CA TYR A 91 29.05 -8.42 9.03
C TYR A 91 29.40 -8.72 10.50
N LEU A 92 28.53 -8.29 11.44
CA LEU A 92 28.75 -8.56 12.87
C LEU A 92 28.68 -10.06 13.19
N LYS A 93 27.76 -10.80 12.58
CA LYS A 93 27.68 -12.27 12.69
C LYS A 93 28.96 -12.94 12.19
N TYR A 94 29.45 -12.53 11.02
CA TYR A 94 30.72 -13.02 10.49
C TYR A 94 31.89 -12.76 11.43
N LYS A 95 31.99 -11.54 11.99
CA LYS A 95 33.04 -11.19 12.95
C LYS A 95 32.97 -12.04 14.22
N LYS A 96 31.76 -12.29 14.75
CA LYS A 96 31.55 -13.13 15.94
C LYS A 96 31.99 -14.58 15.72
N ASN A 97 31.78 -15.14 14.53
CA ASN A 97 32.18 -16.51 14.20
C ASN A 97 33.68 -16.69 13.93
N LYS A 98 34.46 -15.60 13.93
CA LYS A 98 35.93 -15.61 13.75
C LYS A 98 36.72 -15.52 15.06
N VAL A 99 36.03 -15.37 16.20
CA VAL A 99 36.62 -15.36 17.56
C VAL A 99 36.40 -16.70 18.22
#